data_AF-A0ABD7G856-F1
#
_entry.id   AF-A0ABD7G856-F1
#
_cell.length_a   1.000
_cell.length_b   1.000
_cell.length_c   1.000
_cell.angle_alpha   90.00
_cell.angle_beta   90.00
_cell.angle_gamma   90.00
#
_symmetry.space_group_name_H-M   'P 1'
#
loop_
_entity.id
_entity.type
_entity.pdbx_description
1 polymer ?
#
loop_
_entity_poly.entity_id
_entity_poly.type
_entity_poly.pdbx_seq_one_letter_code
_entity_poly.pdbx_strand_id
1 'polypeptide(L)'
;MPEVIREGAVDAPVRILLAHGAGAGMDHAFLAELSRLLAGPDIEVVRFNFPYMSKRALDGKRRPPDRQPVLLAHWRQMAKEFAHPRLFLAGKSMGGRMAAELYQDGEDEMNAAGLLILGYPFHPPANPDRWRGDVLKQIKTPTLLLQGERDTFGTRAELADFPFSPAVSVHWLTDGDHGFKPRKSSGVSEQENLRQAAGQIKNFIATIPMRT
;
A
#
# COMPACT_ATOMS: atom_id res chain seq x y z
N MET A 1 -13.03 -19.45 1.16
CA MET A 1 -11.77 -18.73 0.91
C MET A 1 -12.09 -17.56 0.00
N PRO A 2 -11.70 -16.33 0.35
CA PRO A 2 -11.81 -15.18 -0.53
C PRO A 2 -10.92 -15.41 -1.75
N GLU A 3 -11.38 -14.89 -2.90
CA GLU A 3 -10.61 -14.96 -4.14
C GLU A 3 -9.37 -14.08 -4.03
N VAL A 4 -8.20 -14.66 -4.30
CA VAL A 4 -6.90 -13.99 -4.25
C VAL A 4 -6.05 -14.36 -5.46
N ILE A 5 -5.09 -13.51 -5.79
CA ILE A 5 -4.03 -13.82 -6.77
C ILE A 5 -2.71 -13.91 -6.02
N ARG A 6 -1.99 -15.02 -6.20
CA ARG A 6 -0.70 -15.28 -5.57
C ARG A 6 0.39 -15.29 -6.63
N GLU A 7 1.50 -14.62 -6.35
CA GLU A 7 2.72 -14.65 -7.17
C GLU A 7 3.94 -14.85 -6.27
N GLY A 8 4.92 -15.62 -6.74
CA GLY A 8 6.12 -15.98 -5.98
C GLY A 8 6.03 -17.39 -5.37
N ALA A 9 7.06 -17.78 -4.63
CA ALA A 9 7.11 -19.07 -3.96
C ALA A 9 6.14 -19.11 -2.78
N VAL A 10 5.35 -20.18 -2.65
CA VAL A 10 4.35 -20.33 -1.58
C VAL A 10 4.98 -20.42 -0.18
N ASP A 11 6.22 -20.90 -0.12
CA ASP A 11 7.08 -21.06 1.04
C ASP A 11 8.13 -19.94 1.17
N ALA A 12 7.95 -18.83 0.46
CA ALA A 12 8.83 -17.68 0.56
C ALA A 12 8.95 -17.19 2.02
N PRO A 13 10.16 -16.81 2.49
CA PRO A 13 10.40 -16.34 3.85
C PRO A 13 9.72 -15.00 4.17
N VAL A 14 9.16 -14.30 3.17
CA VAL A 14 8.39 -13.06 3.33
C VAL A 14 7.07 -13.16 2.57
N ARG A 15 5.99 -12.68 3.19
CA ARG A 15 4.69 -12.51 2.52
C ARG A 15 4.25 -11.06 2.54
N ILE A 16 3.80 -10.57 1.39
CA ILE A 16 3.19 -9.25 1.21
C ILE A 16 1.70 -9.45 0.90
N LEU A 17 0.81 -8.91 1.73
CA LEU A 17 -0.61 -8.77 1.38
C LEU A 17 -0.84 -7.42 0.74
N LEU A 18 -1.28 -7.40 -0.51
CA LEU A 18 -1.36 -6.19 -1.33
C LEU A 18 -2.80 -5.83 -1.67
N ALA A 19 -3.33 -4.79 -1.03
CA ALA A 19 -4.67 -4.27 -1.28
C ALA A 19 -4.70 -3.18 -2.37
N HIS A 20 -5.80 -3.16 -3.11
CA HIS A 20 -6.05 -2.17 -4.16
C HIS A 20 -6.59 -0.83 -3.63
N GLY A 21 -6.59 0.18 -4.50
CA GLY A 21 -7.19 1.50 -4.25
C GLY A 21 -8.69 1.52 -4.57
N ALA A 22 -9.35 2.68 -4.38
CA ALA A 22 -10.81 2.78 -4.52
C ALA A 22 -11.36 2.43 -5.92
N GLY A 23 -10.62 2.73 -6.99
CA GLY A 23 -11.14 2.75 -8.36
C GLY A 23 -11.10 1.42 -9.11
N ALA A 24 -10.07 0.61 -8.87
CA ALA A 24 -9.77 -0.62 -9.60
C ALA A 24 -9.33 -1.73 -8.65
N GLY A 25 -9.60 -2.99 -9.02
CA GLY A 25 -9.37 -4.17 -8.19
C GLY A 25 -7.96 -4.73 -8.26
N MET A 26 -7.79 -5.91 -7.68
CA MET A 26 -6.51 -6.61 -7.57
C MET A 26 -5.81 -6.89 -8.90
N ASP A 27 -6.58 -7.03 -10.00
CA ASP A 27 -6.09 -7.26 -11.37
C ASP A 27 -5.53 -6.00 -12.06
N HIS A 28 -5.67 -4.82 -11.45
CA HIS A 28 -5.22 -3.59 -12.09
C HIS A 28 -3.72 -3.64 -12.42
N ALA A 29 -3.36 -3.17 -13.63
CA ALA A 29 -2.01 -3.28 -14.19
C ALA A 29 -0.90 -2.81 -13.24
N PHE A 30 -1.12 -1.71 -12.52
CA PHE A 30 -0.19 -1.22 -11.50
C PHE A 30 0.16 -2.28 -10.43
N LEU A 31 -0.84 -2.97 -9.88
CA LEU A 31 -0.61 -3.97 -8.83
C LEU A 31 -0.06 -5.26 -9.41
N ALA A 32 -0.50 -5.65 -10.59
CA ALA A 32 0.02 -6.82 -11.29
C ALA A 32 1.51 -6.66 -11.62
N GLU A 33 1.92 -5.51 -12.14
CA GLU A 33 3.31 -5.24 -12.46
C GLU A 33 4.17 -5.10 -11.20
N LEU A 34 3.68 -4.40 -10.17
CA LEU A 34 4.38 -4.34 -8.88
C LEU A 34 4.57 -5.74 -8.27
N SER A 35 3.53 -6.57 -8.32
CA SER A 35 3.58 -7.96 -7.85
C SER A 35 4.64 -8.75 -8.61
N ARG A 36 4.70 -8.67 -9.95
CA ARG A 36 5.74 -9.31 -10.76
C ARG A 36 7.15 -8.85 -10.44
N LEU A 37 7.34 -7.57 -10.13
CA LEU A 37 8.65 -7.01 -9.78
C LEU A 37 9.12 -7.46 -8.38
N LEU A 38 8.19 -7.74 -7.47
CA LEU A 38 8.47 -8.13 -6.10
C LEU A 38 8.62 -9.65 -5.94
N ALA A 39 7.68 -10.40 -6.51
CA ALA A 39 7.52 -11.82 -6.32
C ALA A 39 8.72 -12.64 -6.82
N GLY A 40 9.06 -13.69 -6.08
CA GLY A 40 10.18 -14.58 -6.40
C GLY A 40 10.36 -15.66 -5.33
N PRO A 41 11.55 -16.27 -5.24
CA PRO A 41 11.87 -17.24 -4.19
C PRO A 41 11.78 -16.67 -2.77
N ASP A 42 12.11 -15.38 -2.59
CA ASP A 42 12.20 -14.76 -1.27
C ASP A 42 10.93 -14.03 -0.81
N ILE A 43 10.04 -13.71 -1.76
CA ILE A 43 8.82 -12.92 -1.50
C ILE A 43 7.64 -13.55 -2.21
N GLU A 44 6.61 -13.86 -1.43
CA GLU A 44 5.27 -14.10 -1.92
C GLU A 44 4.45 -12.81 -1.87
N VAL A 45 3.73 -12.52 -2.96
CA VAL A 45 2.73 -11.44 -3.00
C VAL A 45 1.34 -12.05 -3.15
N VAL A 46 0.44 -11.68 -2.24
CA VAL A 46 -0.98 -12.06 -2.29
C VAL A 46 -1.81 -10.81 -2.48
N ARG A 47 -2.46 -10.69 -3.64
CA ARG A 47 -3.37 -9.60 -3.97
C ARG A 47 -4.81 -10.05 -3.71
N PHE A 48 -5.65 -9.14 -3.20
CA PHE A 48 -7.04 -9.44 -2.90
C PHE A 48 -7.96 -8.26 -3.20
N ASN A 49 -9.24 -8.55 -3.41
CA ASN A 49 -10.30 -7.55 -3.55
C ASN A 49 -10.97 -7.25 -2.20
N PHE A 50 -11.29 -5.98 -1.97
CA PHE A 50 -12.27 -5.59 -0.96
C PHE A 50 -13.69 -6.03 -1.40
N PRO A 51 -14.65 -6.18 -0.46
CA PRO A 51 -15.96 -6.77 -0.77
C PRO A 51 -16.72 -6.07 -1.90
N TYR A 52 -16.73 -4.74 -1.95
CA TYR A 52 -17.38 -4.01 -3.04
C TYR A 52 -16.74 -4.29 -4.42
N MET A 53 -15.44 -4.60 -4.47
CA MET A 53 -14.75 -4.90 -5.72
C MET A 53 -15.01 -6.32 -6.18
N SER A 54 -15.07 -7.29 -5.27
CA SER A 54 -15.54 -8.65 -5.58
C SER A 54 -16.97 -8.62 -6.13
N LYS A 55 -17.87 -7.83 -5.53
CA LYS A 55 -19.23 -7.63 -6.06
C LYS A 55 -19.23 -7.01 -7.46
N ARG A 56 -18.39 -5.99 -7.70
CA ARG A 56 -18.21 -5.38 -9.03
C ARG A 56 -17.74 -6.41 -10.07
N ALA A 57 -16.82 -7.30 -9.72
CA ALA A 57 -16.32 -8.33 -10.64
C ALA A 57 -17.41 -9.37 -10.98
N LEU A 58 -18.25 -9.73 -10.02
CA LEU A 58 -19.32 -10.71 -10.21
C LEU A 58 -20.48 -10.22 -11.08
N ASP A 59 -20.89 -8.95 -10.94
CA ASP A 59 -22.10 -8.45 -11.61
C ASP A 59 -21.87 -7.29 -12.59
N GLY A 60 -20.62 -6.82 -12.74
CA GLY A 60 -20.24 -5.75 -13.64
C GLY A 60 -20.69 -4.34 -13.24
N LYS A 61 -21.38 -4.16 -12.11
CA LYS A 61 -21.96 -2.86 -11.72
C LYS A 61 -20.98 -2.03 -10.90
N ARG A 62 -20.70 -0.79 -11.33
CA ARG A 62 -19.87 0.18 -10.58
C ARG A 62 -20.52 0.56 -9.24
N ARG A 63 -19.70 0.69 -8.19
CA ARG A 63 -20.10 0.99 -6.79
C ARG A 63 -19.06 1.80 -6.05
N PRO A 64 -19.38 2.81 -5.24
CA PRO A 64 -18.36 3.42 -4.37
C PRO A 64 -17.72 2.35 -3.45
N PRO A 65 -16.51 2.61 -2.91
CA PRO A 65 -15.94 1.74 -1.88
C PRO A 65 -16.86 1.57 -0.68
N ASP A 66 -16.75 0.42 -0.01
CA ASP A 66 -17.42 0.20 1.28
C ASP A 66 -16.95 1.23 2.32
N ARG A 67 -17.77 1.45 3.36
CA ARG A 67 -17.39 2.31 4.49
C ARG A 67 -16.17 1.73 5.21
N GLN A 68 -15.36 2.61 5.80
CA GLN A 68 -14.12 2.27 6.51
C GLN A 68 -14.24 1.07 7.46
N PRO A 69 -15.29 0.92 8.32
CA PRO A 69 -15.39 -0.26 9.18
C PRO A 69 -15.41 -1.60 8.44
N VAL A 70 -16.05 -1.65 7.27
CA VAL A 70 -16.08 -2.86 6.42
C VAL A 70 -14.71 -3.14 5.82
N LEU A 71 -14.01 -2.10 5.36
CA LEU A 71 -12.67 -2.23 4.78
C LEU A 71 -11.66 -2.68 5.85
N LEU A 72 -11.72 -2.13 7.06
CA LEU A 72 -10.85 -2.54 8.18
C LEU A 72 -11.17 -3.97 8.62
N ALA A 73 -12.45 -4.34 8.74
CA ALA A 73 -12.83 -5.72 9.07
C ALA A 73 -12.32 -6.72 8.02
N HIS A 74 -12.42 -6.37 6.74
CA HIS A 74 -11.91 -7.22 5.66
C HIS A 74 -10.38 -7.33 5.68
N TRP A 75 -9.67 -6.23 5.94
CA TRP A 75 -8.22 -6.27 6.13
C TRP A 75 -7.82 -7.23 7.24
N ARG A 76 -8.48 -7.17 8.40
CA ARG A 76 -8.23 -8.10 9.53
C ARG A 76 -8.47 -9.55 9.12
N GLN A 77 -9.56 -9.82 8.40
CA GLN A 77 -9.84 -11.15 7.87
C GLN A 77 -8.70 -11.65 6.98
N MET A 78 -8.26 -10.84 6.01
CA MET A 78 -7.19 -11.22 5.09
C MET A 78 -5.85 -11.41 5.79
N ALA A 79 -5.50 -10.55 6.75
CA ALA A 79 -4.28 -10.68 7.55
C ALA A 79 -4.28 -11.97 8.38
N LYS A 80 -5.44 -12.36 8.95
CA LYS A 80 -5.59 -13.62 9.68
C LYS A 80 -5.52 -14.84 8.76
N GLU A 81 -6.20 -14.80 7.63
CA GLU A 81 -6.26 -15.94 6.69
C GLU A 81 -4.92 -16.21 6.02
N PHE A 82 -4.14 -15.15 5.75
CA PHE A 82 -2.82 -15.25 5.12
C PHE A 82 -1.68 -14.93 6.09
N ALA A 83 -1.89 -15.20 7.38
CA ALA A 83 -0.89 -15.00 8.42
C ALA A 83 0.46 -15.62 8.02
N HIS A 84 1.54 -14.93 8.37
CA HIS A 84 2.90 -15.33 8.04
C HIS A 84 3.86 -14.84 9.13
N PRO A 85 4.92 -15.59 9.50
CA PRO A 85 5.90 -15.13 10.50
C PRO A 85 6.54 -13.78 10.15
N ARG A 86 6.64 -13.47 8.86
CA ARG A 86 7.16 -12.21 8.34
C ARG A 86 6.19 -11.62 7.32
N LEU A 87 5.08 -11.08 7.83
CA LEU A 87 3.99 -10.50 7.06
C LEU A 87 4.17 -8.99 6.89
N PHE A 88 4.04 -8.49 5.66
CA PHE A 88 3.93 -7.06 5.37
C PHE A 88 2.54 -6.74 4.82
N LEU A 89 1.94 -5.66 5.31
CA LEU A 89 0.67 -5.15 4.78
C LEU A 89 0.97 -4.02 3.80
N ALA A 90 0.66 -4.24 2.53
CA ALA A 90 0.87 -3.30 1.45
C ALA A 90 -0.45 -2.80 0.87
N GLY A 91 -0.48 -1.56 0.41
CA GLY A 91 -1.67 -1.09 -0.27
C GLY A 91 -1.52 0.20 -1.07
N LYS A 92 -2.23 0.24 -2.19
CA LYS A 92 -2.36 1.44 -3.01
C LYS A 92 -3.44 2.37 -2.47
N SER A 93 -3.10 3.63 -2.23
CA SER A 93 -4.07 4.69 -1.92
C SER A 93 -4.96 4.31 -0.73
N MET A 94 -6.27 4.18 -0.96
CA MET A 94 -7.23 3.69 0.03
C MET A 94 -6.77 2.40 0.72
N GLY A 95 -6.26 1.41 -0.01
CA GLY A 95 -5.80 0.15 0.58
C GLY A 95 -4.69 0.34 1.61
N GLY A 96 -3.71 1.20 1.28
CA GLY A 96 -2.60 1.56 2.18
C GLY A 96 -3.05 2.41 3.36
N ARG A 97 -4.02 3.33 3.14
CA ARG A 97 -4.65 4.07 4.23
C ARG A 97 -5.35 3.15 5.23
N MET A 98 -6.14 2.20 4.75
CA MET A 98 -6.80 1.24 5.63
C MET A 98 -5.79 0.36 6.37
N ALA A 99 -4.68 -0.02 5.74
CA ALA A 99 -3.61 -0.73 6.43
C ALA A 99 -3.00 0.11 7.56
N ALA A 100 -2.74 1.39 7.35
CA ALA A 100 -2.24 2.30 8.39
C ALA A 100 -3.26 2.52 9.51
N GLU A 101 -4.54 2.69 9.18
CA GLU A 101 -5.61 2.95 10.15
C GLU A 101 -5.90 1.76 11.08
N LEU A 102 -5.47 0.54 10.75
CA LEU A 102 -5.47 -0.58 11.72
C LEU A 102 -4.58 -0.29 12.93
N TYR A 103 -3.64 0.66 12.80
CA TYR A 103 -2.64 1.02 13.80
C TYR A 103 -2.86 2.42 14.38
N GLN A 104 -4.06 3.02 14.21
CA GLN A 104 -4.33 4.40 14.62
C GLN A 104 -4.14 4.66 16.12
N ASP A 105 -4.22 3.61 16.95
CA ASP A 105 -4.03 3.67 18.41
C ASP A 105 -2.65 3.14 18.86
N GLY A 106 -1.74 2.91 17.91
CA GLY A 106 -0.36 2.47 18.17
C GLY A 106 -0.23 1.00 18.60
N GLU A 107 -1.31 0.23 18.57
CA GLU A 107 -1.32 -1.21 18.81
C GLU A 107 -0.94 -1.95 17.53
N ASP A 108 -0.09 -2.98 17.66
CA ASP A 108 0.22 -3.89 16.56
C ASP A 108 -0.84 -4.99 16.47
N GLU A 109 -2.06 -4.61 16.08
CA GLU A 109 -3.23 -5.50 16.06
C GLU A 109 -2.99 -6.75 15.19
N MET A 110 -2.27 -6.59 14.08
CA MET A 110 -2.08 -7.63 13.06
C MET A 110 -0.72 -8.34 13.13
N ASN A 111 0.15 -7.99 14.08
CA ASN A 111 1.51 -8.53 14.21
C ASN A 111 2.33 -8.41 12.90
N ALA A 112 2.12 -7.34 12.12
CA ALA A 112 2.81 -7.16 10.84
C ALA A 112 4.26 -6.71 11.07
N ALA A 113 5.19 -7.27 10.30
CA ALA A 113 6.59 -6.85 10.30
C ALA A 113 6.76 -5.39 9.85
N GLY A 114 5.90 -4.92 8.94
CA GLY A 114 5.86 -3.54 8.51
C GLY A 114 4.72 -3.23 7.53
N LEU A 115 4.53 -1.94 7.25
CA LEU A 115 3.57 -1.44 6.27
C LEU A 115 4.28 -0.92 5.01
N LEU A 116 3.68 -1.16 3.85
CA LEU A 116 4.17 -0.71 2.54
C LEU A 116 3.08 0.11 1.83
N ILE A 117 3.13 1.42 1.97
CA ILE A 117 2.07 2.33 1.54
C ILE A 117 2.45 2.97 0.21
N LEU A 118 1.57 2.84 -0.79
CA LEU A 118 1.81 3.33 -2.17
C LEU A 118 0.82 4.46 -2.51
N GLY A 119 1.29 5.70 -2.57
CA GLY A 119 0.47 6.86 -2.89
C GLY A 119 -0.57 7.15 -1.80
N TYR A 120 -0.17 7.53 -0.58
CA TYR A 120 -1.12 7.72 0.53
C TYR A 120 -2.03 8.94 0.28
N PRO A 121 -3.36 8.81 0.48
CA PRO A 121 -4.28 9.90 0.22
C PRO A 121 -4.46 10.80 1.46
N PHE A 122 -3.54 11.74 1.71
CA PHE A 122 -3.58 12.63 2.88
C PHE A 122 -4.84 13.51 2.91
N HIS A 123 -5.27 13.99 1.75
CA HIS A 123 -6.56 14.64 1.57
C HIS A 123 -7.10 14.40 0.15
N PRO A 124 -8.41 14.50 -0.10
CA PRO A 124 -8.93 14.62 -1.46
C PRO A 124 -8.45 15.93 -2.10
N PRO A 125 -8.04 15.96 -3.39
CA PRO A 125 -7.59 17.19 -4.05
C PRO A 125 -8.64 18.31 -4.02
N ALA A 126 -9.92 17.95 -4.15
CA ALA A 126 -11.05 18.89 -4.12
C ALA A 126 -11.48 19.31 -2.70
N ASN A 127 -10.89 18.74 -1.65
CA ASN A 127 -11.23 19.06 -0.26
C ASN A 127 -10.01 18.85 0.67
N PRO A 128 -9.02 19.76 0.66
CA PRO A 128 -7.81 19.65 1.47
C PRO A 128 -8.05 19.62 2.98
N ASP A 129 -9.11 20.27 3.46
CA ASP A 129 -9.48 20.30 4.88
C ASP A 129 -9.84 18.92 5.44
N ARG A 130 -10.20 17.97 4.55
CA ARG A 130 -10.45 16.58 4.94
C ARG A 130 -9.15 15.79 5.06
N TRP A 131 -8.35 16.19 6.04
CA TRP A 131 -7.07 15.59 6.39
C TRP A 131 -7.19 14.15 6.91
N ARG A 132 -6.22 13.30 6.57
CA ARG A 132 -6.16 11.87 6.92
C ARG A 132 -4.74 11.41 7.28
N GLY A 133 -3.80 12.32 7.45
CA GLY A 133 -2.39 11.98 7.69
C GLY A 133 -2.05 11.67 9.14
N ASP A 134 -2.95 11.94 10.11
CA ASP A 134 -2.58 11.93 11.54
C ASP A 134 -2.07 10.58 12.05
N VAL A 135 -2.56 9.46 11.50
CA VAL A 135 -2.06 8.13 11.84
C VAL A 135 -0.55 7.99 11.57
N LEU A 136 -0.03 8.62 10.50
CA LEU A 136 1.38 8.55 10.14
C LEU A 136 2.28 9.39 11.06
N LYS A 137 1.71 10.27 11.90
CA LYS A 137 2.46 10.99 12.95
C LYS A 137 2.76 10.11 14.16
N GLN A 138 1.91 9.10 14.41
CA GLN A 138 1.91 8.34 15.67
C GLN A 138 2.23 6.86 15.48
N ILE A 139 2.19 6.36 14.25
CA ILE A 139 2.40 4.94 13.95
C ILE A 139 3.77 4.47 14.47
N LYS A 140 3.76 3.33 15.16
CA LYS A 140 4.98 2.71 15.72
C LYS A 140 5.51 1.57 14.85
N THR A 141 4.63 0.98 14.05
CA THR A 141 4.98 -0.10 13.11
C THR A 141 5.88 0.45 12.01
N PRO A 142 7.02 -0.22 11.71
CA PRO A 142 7.88 0.20 10.61
C PRO A 142 7.08 0.36 9.32
N THR A 143 7.17 1.52 8.69
CA THR A 143 6.33 1.89 7.56
C THR A 143 7.18 2.50 6.45
N LEU A 144 7.09 1.94 5.25
CA LEU A 144 7.59 2.57 4.03
C LEU A 144 6.44 3.30 3.34
N LEU A 145 6.57 4.62 3.14
CA LEU A 145 5.69 5.42 2.31
C LEU A 145 6.37 5.74 0.98
N LEU A 146 5.81 5.25 -0.12
CA LEU A 146 6.20 5.59 -1.48
C LEU A 146 5.18 6.57 -2.06
N GLN A 147 5.61 7.80 -2.33
CA GLN A 147 4.74 8.89 -2.76
C GLN A 147 5.26 9.54 -4.05
N GLY A 148 4.37 9.84 -4.99
CA GLY A 148 4.74 10.64 -6.15
C GLY A 148 4.99 12.10 -5.75
N GLU A 149 6.05 12.74 -6.27
CA GLU A 149 6.36 14.13 -5.92
C GLU A 149 5.21 15.12 -6.22
N ARG A 150 4.42 14.81 -7.25
CA ARG A 150 3.28 15.58 -7.73
C ARG A 150 1.93 14.96 -7.38
N ASP A 151 1.89 14.01 -6.43
CA ASP A 151 0.65 13.42 -5.99
C ASP A 151 -0.27 14.50 -5.37
N THR A 152 -1.37 14.81 -6.05
CA THR A 152 -2.31 15.86 -5.62
C THR A 152 -3.09 15.51 -4.36
N PHE A 153 -2.95 14.28 -3.84
CA PHE A 153 -3.49 13.89 -2.54
C PHE A 153 -2.52 14.16 -1.38
N GLY A 154 -1.32 14.65 -1.66
CA GLY A 154 -0.28 14.98 -0.68
C GLY A 154 1.05 15.15 -1.39
N THR A 155 1.35 16.38 -1.81
CA THR A 155 2.53 16.68 -2.65
C THR A 155 3.81 16.70 -1.83
N ARG A 156 4.98 16.60 -2.50
CA ARG A 156 6.27 16.74 -1.81
C ARG A 156 6.44 18.09 -1.11
N ALA A 157 5.94 19.17 -1.71
CA ALA A 157 6.02 20.50 -1.14
C ALA A 157 5.13 20.63 0.11
N GLU A 158 3.91 20.10 0.06
CA GLU A 158 2.96 20.13 1.18
C GLU A 158 3.45 19.32 2.39
N LEU A 159 4.09 18.18 2.12
CA LEU A 159 4.54 17.25 3.16
C LEU A 159 5.99 17.48 3.62
N ALA A 160 6.64 18.56 3.17
CA ALA A 160 8.04 18.84 3.48
C ALA A 160 8.30 18.94 5.00
N ASP A 161 7.39 19.61 5.72
CA ASP A 161 7.46 19.80 7.17
C ASP A 161 6.46 18.89 7.92
N PHE A 162 5.89 17.89 7.25
CA PHE A 162 4.94 17.00 7.90
C PHE A 162 5.68 16.14 8.95
N PRO A 163 5.23 16.12 10.22
CA PRO A 163 5.93 15.44 11.30
C PRO A 163 5.63 13.94 11.26
N PHE A 164 6.20 13.24 10.28
CA PHE A 164 6.16 11.78 10.22
C PHE A 164 6.72 11.16 11.49
N SER A 165 6.11 10.07 11.96
CA SER A 165 6.70 9.24 13.02
C SER A 165 8.11 8.78 12.59
N PRO A 166 9.07 8.62 13.53
CA PRO A 166 10.37 8.02 13.24
C PRO A 166 10.30 6.61 12.64
N ALA A 167 9.17 5.91 12.79
CA ALA A 167 8.93 4.61 12.18
C ALA A 167 8.58 4.69 10.68
N VAL A 168 8.35 5.89 10.13
CA VAL A 168 7.96 6.10 8.73
C VAL A 168 9.17 6.56 7.91
N SER A 169 9.56 5.74 6.93
CA SER A 169 10.52 6.12 5.89
C SER A 169 9.76 6.57 4.64
N VAL A 170 9.99 7.80 4.18
CA VAL A 170 9.32 8.36 3.00
C VAL A 170 10.26 8.37 1.80
N HIS A 171 9.82 7.79 0.69
CA HIS A 171 10.54 7.79 -0.58
C HIS A 171 9.68 8.44 -1.66
N TRP A 172 10.26 9.47 -2.28
CA TRP A 172 9.63 10.23 -3.35
C TRP A 172 9.97 9.65 -4.71
N LEU A 173 8.95 9.42 -5.54
CA LEU A 173 9.12 8.96 -6.92
C LEU A 173 9.13 10.17 -7.85
N THR A 174 10.21 10.28 -8.61
CA THR A 174 10.57 11.46 -9.39
C THR A 174 9.44 11.86 -10.33
N ASP A 175 8.97 13.10 -10.16
CA ASP A 175 7.88 13.73 -10.91
C ASP A 175 6.55 12.96 -10.94
N GLY A 176 6.43 11.87 -10.16
CA GLY A 176 5.31 10.95 -10.20
C GLY A 176 4.02 11.57 -9.71
N ASP A 177 2.91 11.23 -10.37
CA ASP A 177 1.55 11.50 -9.87
C ASP A 177 1.10 10.41 -8.88
N HIS A 178 -0.20 10.38 -8.57
CA HIS A 178 -0.78 9.37 -7.66
C HIS A 178 -0.61 7.92 -8.15
N GLY A 179 -0.48 7.71 -9.47
CA GLY A 179 -0.18 6.42 -10.09
C GLY A 179 1.32 6.19 -10.34
N PHE A 180 2.17 7.08 -9.84
CA PHE A 180 3.62 7.13 -10.06
C PHE A 180 4.04 7.51 -11.47
N LYS A 181 3.11 7.98 -12.29
CA LYS A 181 3.38 8.38 -13.66
C LYS A 181 4.00 9.78 -13.69
N PRO A 182 5.22 9.94 -14.23
CA PRO A 182 5.84 11.24 -14.34
C PRO A 182 5.36 11.99 -15.59
N ARG A 183 5.62 13.31 -15.68
CA ARG A 183 5.46 14.04 -16.94
C ARG A 183 6.52 13.56 -17.93
N LYS A 184 6.21 13.66 -19.23
CA LYS A 184 7.15 13.33 -20.31
C LYS A 184 8.47 14.11 -20.22
N SER A 185 8.43 15.34 -19.71
CA SER A 185 9.59 16.22 -19.57
C SER A 185 10.52 15.87 -18.40
N SER A 186 10.15 14.91 -17.54
CA SER A 186 10.93 14.55 -16.34
C SER A 186 12.22 13.78 -16.64
N GLY A 187 12.33 13.17 -17.82
CA GLY A 187 13.42 12.25 -18.15
C GLY A 187 13.31 10.86 -17.49
N VAL A 188 12.23 10.59 -16.75
CA VAL A 188 11.95 9.30 -16.09
C VAL A 188 10.66 8.70 -16.65
N SER A 189 10.57 7.37 -16.73
CA SER A 189 9.36 6.67 -17.16
C SER A 189 8.54 6.17 -15.96
N GLU A 190 7.25 5.89 -16.18
CA GLU A 190 6.40 5.22 -15.18
C GLU A 190 6.98 3.86 -14.76
N GLN A 191 7.57 3.12 -15.71
CA GLN A 191 8.18 1.82 -15.44
C GLN A 191 9.45 1.95 -14.58
N GLU A 192 10.26 2.98 -14.82
CA GLU A 192 11.41 3.30 -13.98
C GLU A 192 10.98 3.62 -12.54
N ASN A 193 9.96 4.46 -12.35
CA ASN A 193 9.40 4.77 -11.03
C ASN A 193 8.85 3.52 -10.34
N LEU A 194 8.19 2.62 -11.09
CA LEU A 194 7.66 1.38 -10.51
C LEU A 194 8.78 0.39 -10.14
N ARG A 195 9.85 0.28 -10.94
CA ARG A 195 11.04 -0.50 -10.59
C ARG A 195 11.76 0.09 -9.36
N GLN A 196 11.85 1.41 -9.27
CA GLN A 196 12.38 2.10 -8.09
C GLN A 196 11.54 1.77 -6.85
N ALA A 197 10.21 1.86 -6.94
CA ALA A 197 9.29 1.51 -5.86
C ALA A 197 9.49 0.06 -5.38
N ALA A 198 9.57 -0.91 -6.31
CA ALA A 198 9.82 -2.30 -5.97
C ALA A 198 11.20 -2.50 -5.30
N GLY A 199 12.23 -1.80 -5.77
CA GLY A 199 13.56 -1.81 -5.15
C GLY A 199 13.55 -1.26 -3.73
N GLN A 200 12.87 -0.14 -3.49
CA GLN A 200 12.74 0.44 -2.14
C GLN A 200 11.99 -0.49 -1.19
N ILE A 201 10.95 -1.19 -1.66
CA ILE A 201 10.24 -2.20 -0.87
C ILE A 201 11.19 -3.34 -0.46
N LYS A 202 11.95 -3.89 -1.41
CA LYS A 202 12.90 -4.99 -1.12
C LYS A 202 13.97 -4.55 -0.13
N ASN A 203 14.53 -3.36 -0.32
CA ASN A 203 15.52 -2.77 0.60
C ASN A 203 14.93 -2.58 2.00
N PHE A 204 13.73 -2.01 2.10
CA PHE A 204 13.05 -1.82 3.37
C PHE A 204 12.81 -3.14 4.09
N ILE A 205 12.26 -4.15 3.40
CA ILE A 205 12.05 -5.50 3.96
C ILE A 205 13.35 -6.07 4.52
N ALA A 206 14.48 -5.91 3.82
CA ALA A 206 15.78 -6.39 4.26
C ALA A 206 16.28 -5.69 5.54
N THR A 207 15.91 -4.43 5.77
CA THR A 207 16.28 -3.70 7.00
C THR A 207 15.45 -4.09 8.21
N ILE A 208 14.27 -4.69 8.03
CA ILE A 208 13.42 -5.12 9.14
C ILE A 208 13.89 -6.48 9.65
N PRO A 209 14.35 -6.60 10.91
CA PRO A 209 14.81 -7.87 11.45
C PRO A 209 13.67 -8.89 11.52
N MET A 210 14.01 -10.18 11.46
CA MET A 210 13.05 -11.21 11.81
C MET A 210 12.69 -11.06 13.28
N ARG A 211 11.39 -11.11 13.60
CA ARG A 211 10.94 -11.20 14.99
C ARG A 211 11.37 -12.57 15.50
N THR A 212 12.18 -12.59 16.56
CA THR A 212 12.56 -13.80 17.32
C THR A 212 11.40 -14.36 18.10
#